data_AF-A0A1C7IE33-F1
#
_entry.id   AF-A0A1C7IE33-F1
#
_cell.length_a   1.000
_cell.length_b   1.000
_cell.length_c   1.000
_cell.angle_alpha   90.00
_cell.angle_beta   90.00
_cell.angle_gamma   90.00
#
_symmetry.space_group_name_H-M   'P 1'
#
loop_
_entity.id
_entity.type
_entity.pdbx_description
1 polymer ?
#
loop_
_entity_poly.entity_id
_entity_poly.type
_entity_poly.pdbx_seq_one_letter_code
_entity_poly.pdbx_strand_id
1 'polypeptide(L)'
;MNITDVRVRRVAKEGKMKAVVSITIDEEFVVHDIKVIEGEKGLFIAMPSRKATDGEYRDIAHPINSETRERIQGIILEKYEQVLAEEPVEVEAEA
;
A
#
# COMPACT_ATOMS: atom_id res chain seq x y z
N MET A 1 -8.72 10.71 13.33
CA MET A 1 -7.90 9.89 12.42
C MET A 1 -8.75 9.24 11.36
N ASN A 2 -8.84 9.92 10.23
CA ASN A 2 -9.48 9.52 8.99
C ASN A 2 -8.42 9.51 7.88
N ILE A 3 -8.51 8.55 6.96
CA ILE A 3 -7.72 8.60 5.73
C ILE A 3 -8.48 9.48 4.75
N THR A 4 -7.83 10.55 4.32
CA THR A 4 -8.44 11.67 3.56
C THR A 4 -8.01 11.69 2.11
N ASP A 5 -6.84 11.13 1.79
CA ASP A 5 -6.39 10.89 0.42
C ASP A 5 -5.63 9.57 0.36
N VAL A 6 -5.72 8.88 -0.78
CA VAL A 6 -5.01 7.63 -1.08
C VAL A 6 -4.49 7.70 -2.50
N ARG A 7 -3.16 7.69 -2.63
CA ARG A 7 -2.47 7.69 -3.93
C ARG A 7 -1.87 6.34 -4.18
N VAL A 8 -2.30 5.70 -5.26
CA VAL A 8 -1.87 4.37 -5.65
C VAL A 8 -0.97 4.49 -6.87
N ARG A 9 0.23 3.93 -6.80
CA ARG A 9 1.13 3.75 -7.93
C ARG A 9 1.32 2.27 -8.21
N ARG A 10 0.75 1.80 -9.31
CA ARG A 10 0.85 0.40 -9.74
C ARG A 10 2.30 0.04 -10.10
N VAL A 11 2.65 -1.22 -9.90
CA VAL A 11 3.94 -1.79 -10.30
C VAL A 11 3.67 -2.85 -11.35
N ALA A 12 4.19 -2.65 -12.56
CA ALA A 12 3.93 -3.51 -13.71
C ALA A 12 4.69 -4.86 -13.68
N LYS A 13 5.62 -5.05 -12.74
CA LYS A 13 6.51 -6.23 -12.71
C LYS A 13 5.87 -7.47 -12.09
N GLU A 14 6.20 -8.64 -12.64
CA GLU A 14 5.94 -9.93 -12.02
C GLU A 14 6.52 -9.99 -10.60
N GLY A 15 5.68 -10.30 -9.63
CA GLY A 15 6.05 -10.36 -8.23
C GLY A 15 4.86 -10.29 -7.29
N LYS A 16 5.15 -10.47 -6.00
CA LYS A 16 4.15 -10.35 -4.92
C LYS A 16 3.72 -8.90 -4.69
N MET A 17 4.56 -7.92 -4.98
CA MET A 17 4.20 -6.51 -4.81
C MET A 17 3.44 -5.98 -6.02
N LYS A 18 2.25 -5.43 -5.81
CA LYS A 18 1.36 -4.96 -6.88
C LYS A 18 1.30 -3.44 -6.99
N ALA A 19 1.44 -2.74 -5.88
CA ALA A 19 1.43 -1.28 -5.85
C ALA A 19 2.23 -0.73 -4.67
N VAL A 20 2.66 0.52 -4.83
CA VAL A 20 3.12 1.38 -3.76
C VAL A 20 2.06 2.45 -3.53
N VAL A 21 1.73 2.70 -2.27
CA VAL A 21 0.62 3.54 -1.84
C VAL A 21 1.14 4.59 -0.86
N SER A 22 0.61 5.80 -0.99
CA SER A 22 0.73 6.84 0.02
C SER A 22 -0.65 7.22 0.52
N ILE A 23 -0.79 7.44 1.84
CA ILE A 23 -2.05 7.89 2.43
C ILE A 23 -1.86 9.22 3.13
N THR A 24 -2.87 10.08 3.07
CA THR A 24 -2.96 11.30 3.87
C THR A 24 -3.97 11.08 4.99
N ILE A 25 -3.57 11.44 6.20
CA ILE A 25 -4.34 11.29 7.43
C ILE A 25 -4.79 12.67 7.87
N ASP A 26 -6.10 12.83 8.07
CA ASP A 26 -6.74 14.05 8.55
C ASP A 26 -6.32 15.32 7.75
N GLU A 27 -6.01 15.21 6.46
CA GLU A 27 -5.47 16.30 5.59
C GLU A 27 -4.14 16.93 6.05
N GLU A 28 -3.50 16.34 7.06
CA GLU A 28 -2.39 16.98 7.79
C GLU A 28 -1.09 16.18 7.72
N PHE A 29 -1.17 14.85 7.62
CA PHE A 29 -0.01 13.98 7.73
C PHE A 29 0.02 12.91 6.65
N VAL A 30 1.17 12.72 6.00
CA VAL A 30 1.31 11.75 4.91
C VAL A 30 2.22 10.60 5.34
N VAL A 31 1.77 9.37 5.06
CA VAL A 31 2.58 8.16 5.17
C VAL A 31 2.83 7.61 3.77
N HIS A 32 4.10 7.60 3.37
CA HIS A 32 4.56 7.05 2.09
C HIS A 32 5.03 5.60 2.23
N ASP A 33 5.23 4.93 1.09
CA ASP A 33 5.84 3.60 0.98
C ASP A 33 5.05 2.45 1.64
N ILE A 34 3.73 2.56 1.73
CA ILE A 34 2.86 1.42 2.01
C ILE A 34 2.81 0.56 0.75
N LYS A 35 2.82 -0.76 0.89
CA LYS A 35 2.83 -1.68 -0.27
C LYS A 35 1.57 -2.53 -0.28
N VAL A 36 0.96 -2.69 -1.45
CA VAL A 36 -0.06 -3.73 -1.67
C VAL A 36 0.66 -5.00 -2.13
N ILE A 37 0.48 -6.09 -1.39
CA ILE A 37 1.14 -7.36 -1.61
C ILE A 37 0.10 -8.46 -1.82
N GLU A 38 0.33 -9.30 -2.82
CA GLU A 38 -0.38 -10.55 -3.05
C GLU A 38 0.29 -11.69 -2.27
N GLY A 39 -0.43 -12.20 -1.26
CA GLY A 39 -0.06 -13.40 -0.52
C GLY A 39 -0.95 -14.59 -0.89
N GLU A 40 -0.71 -15.73 -0.25
CA GLU A 40 -1.48 -16.97 -0.50
C GLU A 40 -2.97 -16.86 -0.16
N LYS A 41 -3.31 -15.97 0.79
CA LYS A 41 -4.68 -15.72 1.25
C LYS A 41 -5.33 -14.48 0.61
N GLY A 42 -4.70 -13.93 -0.43
CA GLY A 42 -5.16 -12.72 -1.12
C GLY A 42 -4.30 -11.49 -0.85
N LEU A 43 -4.86 -10.33 -1.21
CA LEU A 43 -4.18 -9.05 -1.09
C LEU A 43 -4.15 -8.55 0.36
N PHE A 44 -3.02 -7.99 0.77
CA PHE A 44 -2.85 -7.32 2.05
C PHE A 44 -1.89 -6.13 1.93
N ILE A 45 -1.87 -5.27 2.94
CA ILE A 45 -0.92 -4.15 2.98
C ILE A 45 0.28 -4.46 3.86
N ALA A 46 1.47 -4.07 3.39
CA ALA A 46 2.68 -4.03 4.20
C ALA A 46 3.03 -2.57 4.48
N MET A 47 3.22 -2.26 5.76
CA MET A 47 3.58 -0.92 6.20
C MET A 47 5.02 -0.55 5.76
N PRO A 48 5.37 0.75 5.76
CA PRO A 48 6.70 1.19 5.42
C PRO A 48 7.66 0.66 6.49
N SER A 49 8.71 -0.04 6.07
CA SER A 49 9.66 -0.67 7.00
C SER A 49 11.10 -0.39 6.60
N ARG A 50 11.98 -0.37 7.60
CA ARG A 50 13.44 -0.25 7.42
C ARG A 50 14.14 -1.40 8.11
N LYS A 51 15.26 -1.82 7.52
CA LYS A 51 16.16 -2.80 8.12
C LYS A 51 16.96 -2.12 9.22
N ALA A 52 16.82 -2.61 10.44
CA ALA A 52 17.58 -2.19 11.60
C ALA A 52 19.00 -2.76 11.56
N THR A 53 19.86 -2.28 12.47
CA THR A 53 21.28 -2.66 12.55
C THR A 53 21.50 -4.14 12.91
N ASP A 54 20.53 -4.75 13.59
CA ASP A 54 20.49 -6.19 13.90
C ASP A 54 20.01 -7.04 12.71
N GLY A 55 19.63 -6.40 11.59
CA GLY A 55 19.18 -7.05 10.37
C GLY A 55 17.68 -7.32 10.31
N GLU A 56 16.93 -7.04 11.39
CA GLU A 56 15.47 -7.19 11.41
C GLU A 56 14.79 -6.04 10.67
N TYR A 57 13.63 -6.30 10.06
CA TYR A 57 12.79 -5.25 9.51
C TYR A 57 11.81 -4.78 10.57
N ARG A 58 11.72 -3.46 10.74
CA ARG A 58 10.74 -2.82 11.63
C ARG A 58 9.93 -1.80 10.87
N ASP A 59 8.63 -1.79 11.13
CA ASP A 59 7.73 -0.81 10.57
C ASP A 59 8.09 0.58 11.12
N ILE A 60 8.27 1.55 10.23
CA ILE A 60 8.52 2.95 10.53
C ILE A 60 7.22 3.61 11.00
N ALA A 61 6.11 3.27 10.36
CA ALA A 61 4.77 3.72 10.70
C ALA A 61 3.85 2.51 10.73
N HIS A 62 3.12 2.31 11.82
CA HIS A 62 2.16 1.21 11.93
C HIS A 62 0.99 1.59 12.83
N PRO A 63 -0.22 1.08 12.54
CA PRO A 63 -1.36 1.19 13.44
C PRO A 63 -1.10 0.37 14.71
N ILE A 64 -1.51 0.93 15.85
CA ILE A 64 -1.32 0.31 17.18
C ILE A 64 -2.28 -0.87 17.40
N ASN A 65 -3.50 -0.77 16.89
CA ASN A 65 -4.56 -1.77 17.11
C ASN A 65 -5.11 -2.35 15.79
N SER A 66 -5.74 -3.52 15.91
CA SER A 66 -6.28 -4.27 14.76
C SER A 66 -7.38 -3.53 14.03
N GLU A 67 -8.27 -2.85 14.76
CA GLU A 67 -9.37 -2.06 14.15
C GLU A 67 -8.83 -0.99 13.19
N THR A 68 -7.80 -0.24 13.62
CA THR A 68 -7.17 0.78 12.77
C THR A 68 -6.45 0.14 11.59
N ARG A 69 -5.81 -1.02 11.79
CA ARG A 69 -5.16 -1.78 10.71
C ARG A 69 -6.16 -2.22 9.65
N GLU A 70 -7.27 -2.82 10.07
CA GLU A 70 -8.34 -3.31 9.18
C GLU A 70 -8.94 -2.15 8.39
N ARG A 71 -9.22 -1.03 9.06
CA ARG A 71 -9.74 0.18 8.41
C ARG A 71 -8.78 0.75 7.35
N ILE A 72 -7.50 0.90 7.66
CA ILE A 72 -6.50 1.38 6.70
C ILE A 72 -6.37 0.40 5.53
N GLN A 73 -6.33 -0.90 5.81
CA GLN A 73 -6.25 -1.92 4.77
C GLN A 73 -7.46 -1.88 3.83
N GLY A 74 -8.67 -1.83 4.37
CA GLY A 74 -9.90 -1.77 3.57
C GLY A 74 -9.89 -0.57 2.62
N ILE A 75 -9.61 0.63 3.15
CA ILE A 75 -9.57 1.87 2.37
C ILE A 75 -8.53 1.79 1.24
N ILE A 76 -7.32 1.28 1.54
CA ILE A 76 -6.26 1.18 0.53
C ILE A 76 -6.61 0.15 -0.55
N LEU A 77 -7.10 -1.03 -0.17
CA LEU A 77 -7.44 -2.08 -1.11
C LEU A 77 -8.61 -1.70 -2.00
N GLU A 78 -9.64 -1.05 -1.45
CA GLU A 78 -10.76 -0.50 -2.22
C GLU A 78 -10.26 0.52 -3.26
N LYS A 79 -9.41 1.48 -2.86
CA LYS A 79 -8.88 2.45 -3.81
C LYS A 79 -7.98 1.80 -4.87
N TYR A 80 -7.21 0.80 -4.48
CA TYR A 80 -6.39 0.03 -5.42
C TYR A 80 -7.25 -0.68 -6.47
N GLU A 81 -8.35 -1.34 -6.07
CA GLU A 81 -9.28 -1.99 -6.99
C GLU A 81 -9.97 -1.00 -7.94
N GLN A 82 -10.36 0.18 -7.46
CA GLN A 82 -10.90 1.25 -8.32
C GLN A 82 -9.89 1.66 -9.40
N VAL A 83 -8.63 1.90 -9.02
CA VAL A 83 -7.56 2.26 -9.97
C VAL A 83 -7.27 1.12 -10.96
N LEU A 84 -7.38 -0.14 -10.54
CA LEU A 84 -7.27 -1.29 -11.45
C LEU A 84 -8.39 -1.32 -12.50
N ALA A 85 -9.60 -0.89 -12.13
CA ALA A 85 -10.76 -0.87 -13.02
C ALA A 85 -10.75 0.33 -13.97
N GLU A 86 -10.23 1.48 -13.52
CA GLU A 86 -10.19 2.73 -14.28
C GLU A 86 -9.04 2.79 -15.30
N GLU A 87 -7.91 2.13 -15.02
CA GLU A 87 -6.75 2.11 -15.93
C GLU A 87 -6.51 0.67 -16.46
N PRO A 88 -6.82 0.35 -17.73
CA PRO A 88 -6.21 -0.82 -18.36
C PRO A 88 -4.69 -0.62 -18.34
N VAL A 89 -3.96 -1.64 -17.91
CA VAL A 89 -2.49 -1.62 -17.88
C VAL A 89 -2.01 -1.19 -19.26
N GLU A 90 -1.46 0.01 -19.39
CA GLU A 90 -0.59 0.32 -20.51
C GLU A 90 0.62 -0.59 -20.36
N VAL A 91 0.56 -1.71 -21.05
CA VAL A 91 1.71 -2.58 -21.25
C VAL A 91 2.65 -1.73 -22.10
N GLU A 92 3.64 -1.10 -21.46
CA GLU A 92 4.79 -0.56 -22.20
C GLU A 92 5.43 -1.75 -22.93
N ALA A 93 5.03 -1.92 -24.19
CA ALA A 93 5.68 -2.80 -25.12
C ALA A 93 7.07 -2.20 -25.37
N GLU A 94 8.08 -2.72 -24.66
CA GLU A 94 9.47 -2.45 -25.01
C GLU A 94 9.71 -2.94 -26.45
N ALA A 95 10.14 -1.99 -27.28
CA ALA A 95 10.58 -2.16 -28.66
C ALA A 95 12.05 -2.63 -28.73
#